data_AF-A0A0T1SH60-F1
#
_entry.id   AF-A0A0T1SH60-F1
#
_cell.length_a   1.000
_cell.length_b   1.000
_cell.length_c   1.000
_cell.angle_alpha   90.00
_cell.angle_beta   90.00
_cell.angle_gamma   90.00
#
_symmetry.space_group_name_H-M   'P 1'
#
loop_
_entity.id
_entity.type
_entity.pdbx_description
1 polymer ?
#
loop_
_entity_poly.entity_id
_entity_poly.type
_entity_poly.pdbx_seq_one_letter_code
_entity_poly.pdbx_strand_id
1 'polypeptide(L)'
;MMCGMGHITKNSWVPSVPLRVSAEGVELAALLLGADGRVRGDADMVFDGQPVHPSGAVRHEPASLVLVLHEVEAAVERIVVAGSAGAGVLSAVAPDGEAVASCSVTGAPDAAAVTFGEFFRESGGWKFGGTGRGYASGLAGLVTEFGIEVAEEEPAVAGPVPLTGVVKVPGQAPPADGELVEPVSAEPVPVAVPAGPFPPADRPYEPAEGWTFGPVFEPYVVEGLGNDVIALDDRVGDGPVLVELAHEGRGYVGLFTLDRRNKDEVDFLFNDLLPDFVGGAVARVPKGRPLRMRLSADNRWIMRVKPLAAARRLEGTLHGHGPAALIYLGNGADLRVDFKGRQEDGGGYIGIQSYGVGGRTGGRLPDMDLLLNETGSLHQTVPVPRGPQLLSLRAEGAWTFTVKELSDRP
;
A
#
# COMPACT_ATOMS: atom_id res chain seq x y z
N MET A 1 -16.88 5.81 35.13
CA MET A 1 -17.74 6.67 34.29
C MET A 1 -18.09 5.84 33.07
N MET A 2 -19.34 5.37 32.98
CA MET A 2 -19.75 4.37 31.99
C MET A 2 -20.21 5.08 30.71
N CYS A 3 -19.74 4.58 29.57
CA CYS A 3 -20.13 4.99 28.24
C CYS A 3 -21.66 4.79 28.06
N GLY A 4 -22.39 5.86 27.75
CA GLY A 4 -23.84 5.86 27.60
C GLY A 4 -24.28 5.11 26.34
N MET A 5 -25.33 4.30 26.47
CA MET A 5 -25.82 3.33 25.49
C MET A 5 -26.32 3.98 24.20
N GLY A 6 -25.44 4.14 23.22
CA GLY A 6 -25.75 4.44 21.81
C GLY A 6 -24.72 3.74 20.92
N HIS A 7 -24.99 2.47 20.60
CA HIS A 7 -24.19 1.56 19.76
C HIS A 7 -22.67 1.59 19.98
N ILE A 8 -22.21 1.01 21.09
CA ILE A 8 -20.81 0.55 21.22
C ILE A 8 -20.70 -0.79 20.49
N THR A 9 -20.00 -0.85 19.37
CA THR A 9 -19.49 -2.12 18.86
C THR A 9 -18.40 -2.60 19.81
N LYS A 10 -18.69 -3.61 20.66
CA LYS A 10 -17.66 -4.29 21.45
C LYS A 10 -16.64 -4.93 20.50
N ASN A 11 -15.34 -4.70 20.78
CA ASN A 11 -14.14 -5.29 20.14
C ASN A 11 -14.44 -6.03 18.83
N SER A 12 -14.71 -5.28 17.78
CA SER A 12 -15.17 -5.81 16.49
C SER A 12 -14.02 -5.86 15.50
N TRP A 13 -13.97 -6.92 14.70
CA TRP A 13 -13.02 -7.01 13.58
C TRP A 13 -13.30 -5.89 12.58
N VAL A 14 -12.25 -5.25 12.12
CA VAL A 14 -12.33 -4.23 11.08
C VAL A 14 -11.73 -4.77 9.78
N PRO A 15 -12.29 -4.38 8.62
CA PRO A 15 -11.73 -4.76 7.33
C PRO A 15 -10.34 -4.16 7.14
N SER A 16 -9.55 -4.77 6.25
CA SER A 16 -8.20 -4.30 5.92
C SER A 16 -8.19 -3.10 4.97
N VAL A 17 -9.34 -2.61 4.52
CA VAL A 17 -9.45 -1.43 3.64
C VAL A 17 -9.07 -0.14 4.38
N PRO A 18 -8.69 0.94 3.66
CA PRO A 18 -8.53 2.26 4.27
C PRO A 18 -9.80 2.70 5.00
N LEU A 19 -9.66 3.13 6.25
CA LEU A 19 -10.76 3.65 7.04
C LEU A 19 -10.64 5.17 7.13
N ARG A 20 -11.70 5.88 6.77
CA ARG A 20 -11.83 7.30 7.11
C ARG A 20 -12.52 7.41 8.46
N VAL A 21 -11.83 8.02 9.41
CA VAL A 21 -12.27 8.22 10.79
C VAL A 21 -12.54 9.70 11.00
N SER A 22 -13.75 10.05 11.39
CA SER A 22 -14.16 11.44 11.59
C SER A 22 -14.98 11.62 12.86
N ALA A 23 -14.91 12.80 13.45
CA ALA A 23 -15.76 13.24 14.55
C ALA A 23 -16.11 14.71 14.34
N GLU A 24 -17.41 15.02 14.30
CA GLU A 24 -17.88 16.38 14.04
C GLU A 24 -17.50 17.33 15.19
N GLY A 25 -16.91 18.48 14.86
CA GLY A 25 -16.54 19.50 15.84
C GLY A 25 -15.37 19.13 16.76
N VAL A 26 -14.61 18.07 16.41
CA VAL A 26 -13.48 17.56 17.20
C VAL A 26 -12.21 17.61 16.36
N GLU A 27 -11.13 18.12 16.94
CA GLU A 27 -9.79 18.01 16.35
C GLU A 27 -9.21 16.64 16.69
N LEU A 28 -8.96 15.81 15.67
CA LEU A 28 -8.54 14.42 15.84
C LEU A 28 -7.02 14.28 15.79
N ALA A 29 -6.52 13.33 16.56
CA ALA A 29 -5.15 12.86 16.50
C ALA A 29 -5.10 11.33 16.60
N ALA A 30 -4.08 10.73 15.98
CA ALA A 30 -3.78 9.31 16.12
C ALA A 30 -2.42 9.12 16.79
N LEU A 31 -2.35 8.18 17.73
CA LEU A 31 -1.09 7.75 18.36
C LEU A 31 -0.84 6.29 18.01
N LEU A 32 0.28 6.01 17.36
CA LEU A 32 0.72 4.67 16.99
C LEU A 32 1.61 4.11 18.10
N LEU A 33 1.18 3.00 18.72
CA LEU A 33 1.82 2.44 19.90
C LEU A 33 2.50 1.11 19.58
N GLY A 34 3.71 0.96 20.11
CA GLY A 34 4.43 -0.31 20.10
C GLY A 34 3.90 -1.32 21.13
N ALA A 35 4.58 -2.46 21.23
CA ALA A 35 4.22 -3.56 22.13
C ALA A 35 4.27 -3.17 23.63
N ASP A 36 5.01 -2.14 23.99
CA ASP A 36 5.06 -1.57 25.34
C ASP A 36 3.87 -0.64 25.66
N GLY A 37 2.99 -0.41 24.67
CA GLY A 37 1.85 0.48 24.79
C GLY A 37 2.22 1.96 24.74
N ARG A 38 3.41 2.31 24.23
CA ARG A 38 3.90 3.69 24.10
C ARG A 38 4.23 4.02 22.65
N VAL A 39 4.27 5.31 22.32
CA VAL A 39 4.84 5.79 21.05
C VAL A 39 6.35 5.61 21.09
N ARG A 40 6.98 5.39 19.93
CA ARG A 40 8.46 5.26 19.83
C ARG A 40 9.14 6.62 19.74
N GLY A 41 8.38 7.66 19.41
CA GLY A 41 8.78 9.06 19.33
C GLY A 41 7.67 9.91 18.70
N ASP A 42 7.90 11.21 18.57
CA ASP A 42 6.88 12.17 18.09
C ASP A 42 6.33 11.83 16.69
N ALA A 43 7.14 11.14 15.87
CA ALA A 43 6.77 10.70 14.53
C ALA A 43 5.56 9.72 14.52
N ASP A 44 5.33 9.02 15.63
CA ASP A 44 4.20 8.10 15.82
C ASP A 44 2.90 8.85 16.23
N MET A 45 2.92 10.17 16.29
CA MET A 45 1.73 11.00 16.50
C MET A 45 1.32 11.69 15.19
N VAL A 46 0.06 11.50 14.77
CA VAL A 46 -0.48 12.11 13.55
C VAL A 46 -1.61 13.07 13.92
N PHE A 47 -1.48 14.34 13.51
CA PHE A 47 -2.40 15.43 13.82
C PHE A 47 -2.21 16.56 12.78
N ASP A 48 -2.95 17.66 12.86
CA ASP A 48 -2.86 18.74 11.87
C ASP A 48 -1.43 19.27 11.61
N GLY A 49 -0.65 19.51 12.67
CA GLY A 49 0.74 19.95 12.57
C GLY A 49 1.74 18.87 12.14
N GLN A 50 1.35 17.60 12.14
CA GLN A 50 2.11 16.46 11.62
C GLN A 50 1.16 15.50 10.90
N PRO A 51 0.73 15.84 9.68
CA PRO A 51 -0.45 15.23 9.08
C PRO A 51 -0.21 13.84 8.50
N VAL A 52 1.01 13.32 8.52
CA VAL A 52 1.34 12.01 7.93
C VAL A 52 2.34 11.29 8.82
N HIS A 53 2.01 10.06 9.22
CA HIS A 53 2.96 9.14 9.85
C HIS A 53 4.08 8.80 8.86
N PRO A 54 5.36 8.61 9.26
CA PRO A 54 6.44 8.28 8.33
C PRO A 54 6.18 7.06 7.43
N SER A 55 5.39 6.09 7.89
CA SER A 55 5.01 4.93 7.07
C SER A 55 3.90 5.23 6.04
N GLY A 56 3.26 6.39 6.10
CA GLY A 56 2.12 6.77 5.26
C GLY A 56 0.79 6.08 5.60
N ALA A 57 0.80 5.10 6.50
CA ALA A 57 -0.35 4.27 6.85
C ALA A 57 -1.41 5.02 7.69
N VAL A 58 -1.05 6.13 8.32
CA VAL A 58 -1.99 7.00 9.05
C VAL A 58 -1.78 8.44 8.61
N ARG A 59 -2.86 9.11 8.23
CA ARG A 59 -2.84 10.50 7.75
C ARG A 59 -3.95 11.30 8.41
N HIS A 60 -3.69 12.57 8.67
CA HIS A 60 -4.68 13.57 9.05
C HIS A 60 -5.10 14.33 7.80
N GLU A 61 -6.40 14.36 7.57
CA GLU A 61 -7.08 15.16 6.54
C GLU A 61 -7.95 16.22 7.26
N PRO A 62 -8.46 17.24 6.56
CA PRO A 62 -9.38 18.18 7.17
C PRO A 62 -10.55 17.47 7.88
N ALA A 63 -10.64 17.65 9.20
CA ALA A 63 -11.64 17.05 10.09
C ALA A 63 -11.71 15.50 10.10
N SER A 64 -10.69 14.79 9.62
CA SER A 64 -10.67 13.33 9.63
C SER A 64 -9.27 12.72 9.67
N LEU A 65 -9.20 11.44 9.98
CA LEU A 65 -8.00 10.62 9.86
C LEU A 65 -8.25 9.53 8.81
N VAL A 66 -7.23 9.22 8.01
CA VAL A 66 -7.24 8.06 7.11
C VAL A 66 -6.29 7.01 7.66
N LEU A 67 -6.80 5.81 7.94
CA LEU A 67 -6.04 4.69 8.51
C LEU A 67 -6.01 3.53 7.52
N VAL A 68 -4.84 3.23 6.99
CA VAL A 68 -4.57 2.08 6.13
C VAL A 68 -3.96 0.97 6.98
N LEU A 69 -4.82 0.29 7.75
CA LEU A 69 -4.39 -0.60 8.83
C LEU A 69 -3.46 -1.74 8.39
N HIS A 70 -3.55 -2.21 7.15
CA HIS A 70 -2.67 -3.27 6.64
C HIS A 70 -1.25 -2.78 6.28
N GLU A 71 -1.06 -1.48 6.06
CA GLU A 71 0.25 -0.86 5.79
C GLU A 71 0.94 -0.42 7.09
N VAL A 72 0.24 -0.48 8.21
CA VAL A 72 0.82 -0.22 9.53
C VAL A 72 1.91 -1.27 9.77
N GLU A 73 3.11 -0.80 10.06
CA GLU A 73 4.27 -1.66 10.29
C GLU A 73 4.06 -2.63 11.46
N ALA A 74 4.73 -3.77 11.42
CA ALA A 74 4.55 -4.83 12.42
C ALA A 74 4.91 -4.40 13.84
N ALA A 75 5.79 -3.40 13.99
CA ALA A 75 6.18 -2.86 15.29
C ALA A 75 5.06 -2.08 15.99
N VAL A 76 4.03 -1.63 15.26
CA VAL A 76 2.86 -0.93 15.81
C VAL A 76 1.74 -1.94 16.05
N GLU A 77 1.38 -2.10 17.32
CA GLU A 77 0.35 -3.05 17.76
C GLU A 77 -1.00 -2.39 17.97
N ARG A 78 -1.02 -1.08 18.26
CA ARG A 78 -2.24 -0.31 18.56
C ARG A 78 -2.19 1.07 17.94
N ILE A 79 -3.34 1.59 17.54
CA ILE A 79 -3.54 2.98 17.09
C ILE A 79 -4.67 3.56 17.92
N VAL A 80 -4.34 4.51 18.79
CA VAL A 80 -5.32 5.21 19.63
C VAL A 80 -5.81 6.44 18.87
N VAL A 81 -7.13 6.60 18.79
CA VAL A 81 -7.76 7.80 18.24
C VAL A 81 -8.19 8.70 19.38
N ALA A 82 -7.59 9.88 19.43
CA ALA A 82 -7.83 10.92 20.40
C ALA A 82 -8.43 12.15 19.74
N GLY A 83 -9.02 13.03 20.55
CA GLY A 83 -9.38 14.36 20.08
C GLY A 83 -9.65 15.35 21.20
N SER A 84 -9.88 16.60 20.79
CA SER A 84 -10.22 17.71 21.69
C SER A 84 -11.49 17.43 22.50
N ALA A 85 -11.58 18.02 23.70
CA ALA A 85 -12.73 17.78 24.57
C ALA A 85 -14.05 18.30 23.99
N GLY A 86 -15.01 17.38 23.92
CA GLY A 86 -16.38 17.63 23.53
C GLY A 86 -17.18 16.33 23.61
N ALA A 87 -18.51 16.43 23.68
CA ALA A 87 -19.36 15.29 23.36
C ALA A 87 -19.31 15.09 21.84
N GLY A 88 -19.05 13.87 21.38
CA GLY A 88 -18.86 13.62 19.95
C GLY A 88 -19.09 12.15 19.60
N VAL A 89 -19.38 11.91 18.33
CA VAL A 89 -19.50 10.57 17.76
C VAL A 89 -18.35 10.38 16.80
N LEU A 90 -17.44 9.47 17.16
CA LEU A 90 -16.46 8.94 16.23
C LEU A 90 -17.16 7.99 15.26
N SER A 91 -16.91 8.15 13.97
CA SER A 91 -17.31 7.21 12.94
C SER A 91 -16.10 6.81 12.11
N ALA A 92 -15.90 5.50 11.95
CA ALA A 92 -14.96 4.93 10.99
C ALA A 92 -15.78 4.34 9.84
N VAL A 93 -15.53 4.82 8.62
CA VAL A 93 -16.21 4.36 7.41
C VAL A 93 -15.20 3.76 6.43
N ALA A 94 -15.63 2.71 5.73
CA ALA A 94 -14.91 2.18 4.59
C ALA A 94 -15.04 3.12 3.37
N PRO A 95 -14.24 2.93 2.30
CA PRO A 95 -14.24 3.82 1.14
C PRO A 95 -15.59 3.86 0.39
N ASP A 96 -16.38 2.80 0.48
CA ASP A 96 -17.74 2.70 -0.05
C ASP A 96 -18.80 3.42 0.81
N GLY A 97 -18.39 4.03 1.93
CA GLY A 97 -19.26 4.71 2.87
C GLY A 97 -19.92 3.79 3.90
N GLU A 98 -19.64 2.48 3.91
CA GLU A 98 -20.15 1.56 4.93
C GLU A 98 -19.57 1.90 6.30
N ALA A 99 -20.43 1.99 7.32
CA ALA A 99 -20.01 2.21 8.69
C ALA A 99 -19.33 0.95 9.25
N VAL A 100 -18.03 1.07 9.53
CA VAL A 100 -17.20 -0.02 10.05
C VAL A 100 -17.21 -0.03 11.58
N ALA A 101 -17.11 1.15 12.19
CA ALA A 101 -17.17 1.30 13.63
C ALA A 101 -17.69 2.68 14.02
N SER A 102 -18.32 2.76 15.18
CA SER A 102 -18.68 4.03 15.79
C SER A 102 -18.47 3.99 17.30
N CYS A 103 -18.17 5.15 17.87
CA CYS A 103 -18.06 5.31 19.31
C CYS A 103 -18.62 6.67 19.71
N SER A 104 -19.61 6.66 20.58
CA SER A 104 -20.17 7.87 21.18
C SER A 104 -19.49 8.15 22.51
N VAL A 105 -18.95 9.36 22.67
CA VAL A 105 -18.43 9.85 23.95
C VAL A 105 -19.37 10.94 24.43
N THR A 106 -20.18 10.61 25.45
CA THR A 106 -20.90 11.62 26.23
C THR A 106 -19.86 12.39 27.03
N GLY A 107 -19.56 13.62 26.58
CA GLY A 107 -18.44 14.43 27.05
C GLY A 107 -18.26 14.44 28.58
N ALA A 108 -17.01 14.50 29.03
CA ALA A 108 -16.67 14.66 30.44
C ALA A 108 -16.50 16.16 30.74
N PRO A 109 -17.31 16.75 31.64
CA PRO A 109 -17.35 18.20 31.86
C PRO A 109 -16.02 18.80 32.30
N ASP A 110 -15.11 17.99 32.86
CA ASP A 110 -13.79 18.42 33.34
C ASP A 110 -12.63 17.91 32.47
N ALA A 111 -12.89 17.21 31.36
CA ALA A 111 -11.84 16.73 30.46
C ALA A 111 -11.52 17.78 29.39
N ALA A 112 -10.24 17.97 29.08
CA ALA A 112 -9.77 18.82 27.98
C ALA A 112 -9.31 18.02 26.74
N ALA A 113 -9.19 16.69 26.86
CA ALA A 113 -9.03 15.75 25.75
C ALA A 113 -9.73 14.41 26.02
N VAL A 114 -10.06 13.67 24.98
CA VAL A 114 -10.67 12.33 25.08
C VAL A 114 -10.01 11.33 24.15
N THR A 115 -9.98 10.05 24.53
CA THR A 115 -9.78 8.93 23.61
C THR A 115 -11.14 8.37 23.22
N PHE A 116 -11.40 8.27 21.91
CA PHE A 116 -12.64 7.70 21.40
C PHE A 116 -12.54 6.17 21.38
N GLY A 117 -11.41 5.64 20.94
CA GLY A 117 -11.18 4.21 20.86
C GLY A 117 -9.83 3.91 20.26
N GLU A 118 -9.61 2.62 20.00
CA GLU A 118 -8.36 2.12 19.46
C GLU A 118 -8.56 1.03 18.44
N PHE A 119 -7.70 1.03 17.43
CA PHE A 119 -7.48 -0.10 16.54
C PHE A 119 -6.32 -0.91 17.11
N PHE A 120 -6.47 -2.22 17.26
CA PHE A 120 -5.42 -3.07 17.80
C PHE A 120 -5.31 -4.40 17.04
N ARG A 121 -4.10 -4.94 16.98
CA ARG A 121 -3.84 -6.25 16.36
C ARG A 121 -4.34 -7.36 17.27
N GLU A 122 -5.08 -8.31 16.69
CA GLU A 122 -5.42 -9.58 17.33
C GLU A 122 -5.39 -10.67 16.26
N SER A 123 -4.78 -11.83 16.53
CA SER A 123 -4.75 -12.99 15.62
C SER A 123 -4.42 -12.69 14.14
N GLY A 124 -3.52 -11.71 13.89
CA GLY A 124 -3.09 -11.33 12.54
C GLY A 124 -4.03 -10.38 11.78
N GLY A 125 -5.11 -9.90 12.41
CA GLY A 125 -6.00 -8.86 11.87
C GLY A 125 -6.16 -7.70 12.84
N TRP A 126 -6.96 -6.71 12.45
CA TRP A 126 -7.24 -5.54 13.27
C TRP A 126 -8.64 -5.58 13.87
N LYS A 127 -8.77 -5.10 15.10
CA LYS A 127 -10.04 -4.90 15.79
C LYS A 127 -10.16 -3.47 16.26
N PHE A 128 -11.39 -2.97 16.35
CA PHE A 128 -11.69 -1.69 16.97
C PHE A 128 -12.37 -1.89 18.32
N GLY A 129 -11.90 -1.19 19.34
CA GLY A 129 -12.50 -1.11 20.67
C GLY A 129 -12.74 0.32 21.10
N GLY A 130 -13.99 0.68 21.39
CA GLY A 130 -14.33 1.99 21.97
C GLY A 130 -13.91 2.08 23.44
N THR A 131 -13.20 3.14 23.82
CA THR A 131 -12.72 3.37 25.20
C THR A 131 -13.48 4.49 25.90
N GLY A 132 -13.60 5.65 25.25
CA GLY A 132 -14.31 6.82 25.78
C GLY A 132 -13.70 7.41 27.05
N ARG A 133 -12.36 7.45 27.14
CA ARG A 133 -11.66 7.93 28.35
C ARG A 133 -11.28 9.40 28.22
N GLY A 134 -11.71 10.22 29.19
CA GLY A 134 -11.38 11.65 29.28
C GLY A 134 -10.13 11.95 30.11
N TYR A 135 -9.46 13.04 29.76
CA TYR A 135 -8.21 13.53 30.37
C TYR A 135 -8.40 14.97 30.86
N ALA A 136 -8.42 15.16 32.18
CA ALA A 136 -8.60 16.49 32.79
C ALA A 136 -7.41 17.42 32.53
N SER A 137 -6.20 16.88 32.50
CA SER A 137 -4.96 17.57 32.13
C SER A 137 -4.80 17.78 30.61
N GLY A 138 -5.86 17.60 29.83
CA GLY A 138 -5.88 17.82 28.38
C GLY A 138 -4.95 16.90 27.61
N LEU A 139 -4.58 17.36 26.41
CA LEU A 139 -3.71 16.62 25.50
C LEU A 139 -2.37 16.28 26.16
N ALA A 140 -1.83 17.17 27.00
CA ALA A 140 -0.57 16.95 27.71
C ALA A 140 -0.60 15.66 28.55
N GLY A 141 -1.65 15.46 29.36
CA GLY A 141 -1.75 14.21 30.14
C GLY A 141 -2.03 12.97 29.29
N LEU A 142 -2.71 13.13 28.15
CA LEU A 142 -2.94 12.04 27.20
C LEU A 142 -1.61 11.59 26.57
N VAL A 143 -0.82 12.52 26.04
CA VAL A 143 0.42 12.19 25.35
C VAL A 143 1.51 11.72 26.31
N THR A 144 1.54 12.22 27.56
CA THR A 144 2.43 11.70 28.62
C THR A 144 2.08 10.27 29.04
N GLU A 145 0.80 9.89 29.07
CA GLU A 145 0.40 8.50 29.33
C GLU A 145 1.03 7.55 28.29
N PHE A 146 1.08 7.98 27.03
CA PHE A 146 1.60 7.20 25.90
C PHE A 146 3.08 7.42 25.59
N GLY A 147 3.83 8.18 26.39
CA GLY A 147 5.30 8.25 26.26
C GLY A 147 5.90 9.49 25.64
N ILE A 148 5.10 10.52 25.35
CA ILE A 148 5.60 11.80 24.86
C ILE A 148 5.92 12.70 26.06
N GLU A 149 7.17 13.15 26.16
CA GLU A 149 7.59 14.17 27.12
C GLU A 149 7.10 15.54 26.64
N VAL A 150 6.29 16.21 27.46
CA VAL A 150 5.85 17.59 27.20
C VAL A 150 6.77 18.52 27.96
N ALA A 151 7.39 19.48 27.28
CA ALA A 151 8.15 20.53 27.97
C ALA A 151 7.21 21.34 28.88
N GLU A 152 7.53 21.44 30.17
CA GLU A 152 6.74 22.22 31.13
C GLU A 152 6.82 23.72 30.77
N GLU A 153 5.70 24.31 30.32
CA GLU A 153 5.46 25.74 30.46
C GLU A 153 4.43 26.00 31.57
N GLU A 154 4.75 26.96 32.44
CA GLU A 154 3.97 27.41 33.61
C GLU A 154 2.53 27.82 33.26
N PRO A 155 1.58 27.76 34.23
CA PRO A 155 0.16 27.67 33.93
C PRO A 155 -0.42 28.99 33.40
N ALA A 156 -0.90 28.97 32.16
CA ALA A 156 -1.77 30.01 31.60
C ALA A 156 -3.22 29.50 31.49
N VAL A 157 -4.14 30.43 31.75
CA VAL A 157 -5.58 30.23 31.99
C VAL A 157 -6.30 29.52 30.83
N ALA A 158 -7.27 28.66 31.18
CA ALA A 158 -8.06 27.83 30.27
C ALA A 158 -8.68 28.60 29.09
N GLY A 159 -8.23 28.26 27.88
CA GLY A 159 -8.85 28.49 26.58
C GLY A 159 -8.39 27.38 25.61
N PRO A 160 -9.12 27.12 24.52
CA PRO A 160 -8.72 26.10 23.53
C PRO A 160 -7.41 26.55 22.87
N VAL A 161 -6.35 25.77 23.06
CA VAL A 161 -5.03 25.99 22.43
C VAL A 161 -4.99 25.21 21.12
N PRO A 162 -4.75 25.86 19.96
CA PRO A 162 -4.58 25.17 18.68
C PRO A 162 -3.30 24.33 18.65
N LEU A 163 -3.30 23.28 17.81
CA LEU A 163 -2.24 22.27 17.60
C LEU A 163 -0.92 22.80 16.97
N THR A 164 -0.45 23.98 17.38
CA THR A 164 0.79 24.59 16.91
C THR A 164 1.83 24.62 18.02
N GLY A 165 2.55 23.52 18.22
CA GLY A 165 3.73 23.53 19.09
C GLY A 165 4.14 22.15 19.62
N VAL A 166 5.05 21.48 18.91
CA VAL A 166 5.90 20.44 19.49
C VAL A 166 7.36 20.86 19.28
N VAL A 167 8.11 20.97 20.37
CA VAL A 167 9.50 21.44 20.43
C VAL A 167 10.46 20.29 20.13
N LYS A 168 11.47 20.55 19.28
CA LYS A 168 12.53 19.60 18.85
C LYS A 168 13.45 19.12 19.98
N VAL A 169 13.91 17.86 19.88
CA VAL A 169 15.21 17.39 20.40
C VAL A 169 16.27 17.44 19.26
N PRO A 170 17.56 17.76 19.54
CA PRO A 170 18.50 18.23 18.51
C PRO A 170 19.24 17.13 17.74
N GLY A 171 19.48 17.39 16.44
CA GLY A 171 20.71 16.97 15.75
C GLY A 171 20.57 16.21 14.44
N GLN A 172 20.29 16.91 13.33
CA GLN A 172 21.08 16.81 12.09
C GLN A 172 20.72 18.00 11.18
N ALA A 173 21.73 18.73 10.70
CA ALA A 173 21.56 19.97 9.94
C ALA A 173 21.14 19.70 8.47
N PRO A 174 20.25 20.53 7.89
CA PRO A 174 19.95 20.50 6.47
C PRO A 174 21.09 21.15 5.65
N PRO A 175 21.38 20.68 4.42
CA PRO A 175 22.23 21.44 3.51
C PRO A 175 21.51 22.72 3.05
N ALA A 176 22.30 23.80 2.97
CA ALA A 176 21.86 25.16 2.74
C ALA A 176 21.42 25.43 1.29
N ASP A 177 20.49 26.37 1.17
CA ASP A 177 19.95 26.95 -0.05
C ASP A 177 21.03 27.41 -1.04
N GLY A 178 20.81 27.10 -2.31
CA GLY A 178 21.56 27.59 -3.45
C GLY A 178 20.63 28.02 -4.57
N GLU A 179 20.28 29.31 -4.52
CA GLU A 179 20.01 30.24 -5.63
C GLU A 179 19.10 29.84 -6.80
N LEU A 180 18.01 30.61 -6.92
CA LEU A 180 17.11 30.74 -8.07
C LEU A 180 17.89 31.12 -9.33
N VAL A 181 17.85 30.26 -10.35
CA VAL A 181 18.20 30.62 -11.73
C VAL A 181 16.95 30.58 -12.60
N GLU A 182 16.71 31.69 -13.29
CA GLU A 182 15.55 31.97 -14.14
C GLU A 182 15.36 30.97 -15.30
N PRO A 183 14.12 30.75 -15.78
CA PRO A 183 13.85 29.75 -16.80
C PRO A 183 14.34 30.23 -18.18
N VAL A 184 15.37 29.56 -18.70
CA VAL A 184 15.70 29.61 -20.13
C VAL A 184 14.73 28.70 -20.88
N SER A 185 13.96 29.32 -21.77
CA SER A 185 13.07 28.70 -22.75
C SER A 185 13.78 27.59 -23.54
N ALA A 186 13.47 26.33 -23.22
CA ALA A 186 13.74 25.18 -24.08
C ALA A 186 12.45 24.82 -24.82
N GLU A 187 12.52 24.79 -26.15
CA GLU A 187 11.40 24.40 -27.00
C GLU A 187 10.89 22.99 -26.64
N PRO A 188 9.57 22.75 -26.64
CA PRO A 188 9.02 21.45 -26.32
C PRO A 188 9.40 20.45 -27.42
N VAL A 189 10.27 19.50 -27.09
CA VAL A 189 10.35 18.24 -27.84
C VAL A 189 8.97 17.59 -27.73
N PRO A 190 8.33 17.18 -28.83
CA PRO A 190 7.02 16.54 -28.75
C PRO A 190 7.19 15.19 -28.05
N VAL A 191 6.90 15.16 -26.75
CA VAL A 191 6.54 13.90 -26.09
C VAL A 191 5.23 13.50 -26.74
N ALA A 192 5.29 12.54 -27.66
CA ALA A 192 4.11 11.85 -28.12
C ALA A 192 3.45 11.24 -26.89
N VAL A 193 2.39 11.89 -26.39
CA VAL A 193 1.43 11.27 -25.48
C VAL A 193 0.76 10.16 -26.31
N PRO A 194 1.00 8.87 -26.04
CA PRO A 194 0.29 7.83 -26.76
C PRO A 194 -1.16 7.82 -26.30
N ALA A 195 -2.05 7.65 -27.25
CA ALA A 195 -3.50 7.68 -27.12
C ALA A 195 -4.07 6.59 -26.19
N GLY A 196 -5.06 6.95 -25.37
CA GLY A 196 -6.13 6.08 -24.81
C GLY A 196 -5.71 5.02 -23.78
N PRO A 197 -6.24 5.01 -22.53
CA PRO A 197 -5.69 4.21 -21.44
C PRO A 197 -6.27 2.78 -21.30
N PHE A 198 -6.70 2.15 -22.39
CA PHE A 198 -7.14 0.74 -22.38
C PHE A 198 -6.22 -0.07 -23.29
N PRO A 199 -5.68 -1.20 -22.83
CA PRO A 199 -4.29 -1.58 -23.05
C PRO A 199 -3.98 -1.78 -24.54
N PRO A 200 -2.69 -1.64 -24.96
CA PRO A 200 -2.29 -1.84 -26.35
C PRO A 200 -2.87 -3.14 -26.90
N ALA A 201 -3.23 -3.11 -28.19
CA ALA A 201 -3.77 -4.27 -28.90
C ALA A 201 -2.92 -5.51 -28.61
N ASP A 202 -3.58 -6.64 -28.31
CA ASP A 202 -2.87 -7.88 -27.99
C ASP A 202 -1.88 -8.18 -29.11
N ARG A 203 -0.59 -8.15 -28.77
CA ARG A 203 0.44 -8.69 -29.64
C ARG A 203 0.29 -10.21 -29.60
N PRO A 204 0.41 -10.91 -30.74
CA PRO A 204 0.56 -12.36 -30.72
C PRO A 204 1.68 -12.71 -29.72
N TYR A 205 1.37 -13.55 -28.72
CA TYR A 205 2.38 -13.95 -27.77
C TYR A 205 3.22 -15.06 -28.39
N GLU A 206 4.53 -14.89 -28.36
CA GLU A 206 5.48 -15.95 -28.69
C GLU A 206 6.06 -16.47 -27.37
N PRO A 207 5.85 -17.76 -27.03
CA PRO A 207 6.43 -18.34 -25.83
C PRO A 207 7.94 -18.08 -25.75
N ALA A 208 8.43 -17.75 -24.57
CA ALA A 208 9.86 -17.59 -24.36
C ALA A 208 10.60 -18.90 -24.69
N GLU A 209 11.49 -18.87 -25.69
CA GLU A 209 12.30 -20.05 -26.04
C GLU A 209 13.17 -20.45 -24.84
N GLY A 210 13.16 -21.75 -24.49
CA GLY A 210 13.83 -22.25 -23.28
C GLY A 210 13.04 -22.07 -21.97
N TRP A 211 11.90 -21.39 -21.98
CA TRP A 211 11.00 -21.33 -20.83
C TRP A 211 10.05 -22.52 -20.80
N THR A 212 10.03 -23.24 -19.68
CA THR A 212 9.18 -24.43 -19.51
C THR A 212 8.29 -24.37 -18.27
N PHE A 213 8.38 -23.29 -17.48
CA PHE A 213 7.71 -23.20 -16.20
C PHE A 213 6.29 -22.62 -16.34
N GLY A 214 5.29 -23.48 -16.21
CA GLY A 214 3.86 -23.14 -16.26
C GLY A 214 3.13 -23.70 -17.49
N PRO A 215 1.79 -23.69 -17.45
CA PRO A 215 0.96 -24.19 -18.54
C PRO A 215 1.03 -23.27 -19.77
N VAL A 216 0.84 -23.87 -20.95
CA VAL A 216 0.64 -23.18 -22.22
C VAL A 216 -0.81 -23.34 -22.64
N PHE A 217 -1.47 -22.23 -22.93
CA PHE A 217 -2.89 -22.14 -23.23
C PHE A 217 -3.17 -20.83 -23.99
N GLU A 218 -4.31 -20.77 -24.68
CA GLU A 218 -4.76 -19.54 -25.34
C GLU A 218 -5.13 -18.46 -24.31
N PRO A 219 -4.70 -17.20 -24.47
CA PRO A 219 -5.01 -16.11 -23.57
C PRO A 219 -6.50 -15.99 -23.28
N TYR A 220 -6.82 -15.83 -22.01
CA TYR A 220 -8.16 -15.58 -21.52
C TYR A 220 -8.32 -14.08 -21.30
N VAL A 221 -9.36 -13.46 -21.88
CA VAL A 221 -9.60 -12.01 -21.78
C VAL A 221 -11.00 -11.77 -21.25
N VAL A 222 -11.12 -10.89 -20.26
CA VAL A 222 -12.40 -10.45 -19.69
C VAL A 222 -12.37 -8.94 -19.54
N GLU A 223 -13.50 -8.32 -19.82
CA GLU A 223 -13.69 -6.89 -19.63
C GLU A 223 -14.89 -6.67 -18.71
N GLY A 224 -14.87 -5.59 -17.96
CA GLY A 224 -15.99 -5.23 -17.11
C GLY A 224 -15.94 -3.79 -16.62
N LEU A 225 -16.88 -3.48 -15.74
CA LEU A 225 -17.03 -2.19 -15.08
C LEU A 225 -17.37 -2.47 -13.62
N GLY A 226 -16.67 -1.79 -12.71
CA GLY A 226 -16.94 -1.97 -11.29
C GLY A 226 -16.39 -3.30 -10.75
N ASN A 227 -16.95 -3.73 -9.62
CA ASN A 227 -16.57 -4.98 -8.96
C ASN A 227 -17.06 -6.22 -9.72
N ASP A 228 -16.27 -7.31 -9.71
CA ASP A 228 -16.66 -8.59 -10.30
C ASP A 228 -15.95 -9.78 -9.63
N VAL A 229 -16.42 -11.00 -9.90
CA VAL A 229 -15.75 -12.25 -9.54
C VAL A 229 -15.52 -13.07 -10.80
N ILE A 230 -14.25 -13.22 -11.15
CA ILE A 230 -13.81 -13.88 -12.37
C ILE A 230 -13.36 -15.29 -12.02
N ALA A 231 -13.90 -16.28 -12.74
CA ALA A 231 -13.47 -17.67 -12.64
C ALA A 231 -12.86 -18.09 -13.98
N LEU A 232 -11.62 -18.58 -13.94
CA LEU A 232 -11.02 -19.17 -15.14
C LEU A 232 -11.69 -20.49 -15.47
N ASP A 233 -11.80 -20.81 -16.74
CA ASP A 233 -12.26 -22.11 -17.19
C ASP A 233 -11.13 -23.16 -17.19
N ASP A 234 -11.52 -24.42 -17.35
CA ASP A 234 -10.61 -25.57 -17.26
C ASP A 234 -9.59 -25.65 -18.41
N ARG A 235 -9.64 -24.75 -19.41
CA ARG A 235 -8.61 -24.68 -20.48
C ARG A 235 -7.31 -24.11 -19.94
N VAL A 236 -7.36 -23.33 -18.86
CA VAL A 236 -6.18 -22.84 -18.16
C VAL A 236 -5.67 -23.96 -17.26
N GLY A 237 -4.62 -24.66 -17.69
CA GLY A 237 -4.00 -25.74 -16.92
C GLY A 237 -3.54 -25.31 -15.52
N ASP A 238 -3.26 -26.27 -14.64
CA ASP A 238 -2.78 -25.96 -13.29
C ASP A 238 -1.35 -25.43 -13.29
N GLY A 239 -1.03 -24.56 -12.33
CA GLY A 239 0.29 -23.95 -12.19
C GLY A 239 0.31 -22.43 -12.34
N PRO A 240 1.49 -21.84 -12.49
CA PRO A 240 1.65 -20.38 -12.48
C PRO A 240 1.22 -19.77 -13.81
N VAL A 241 0.48 -18.67 -13.73
CA VAL A 241 -0.04 -17.92 -14.89
C VAL A 241 0.28 -16.44 -14.72
N LEU A 242 0.38 -15.72 -15.83
CA LEU A 242 0.48 -14.27 -15.84
C LEU A 242 -0.92 -13.67 -15.86
N VAL A 243 -1.23 -12.82 -14.88
CA VAL A 243 -2.45 -12.02 -14.84
C VAL A 243 -2.06 -10.57 -15.12
N GLU A 244 -2.58 -10.01 -16.20
CA GLU A 244 -2.45 -8.58 -16.53
C GLU A 244 -3.80 -7.91 -16.31
N LEU A 245 -3.78 -6.71 -15.73
CA LEU A 245 -4.96 -5.90 -15.49
C LEU A 245 -4.69 -4.48 -15.95
N ALA A 246 -5.64 -3.92 -16.68
CA ALA A 246 -5.71 -2.51 -17.00
C ALA A 246 -7.02 -1.96 -16.43
N HIS A 247 -6.95 -0.81 -15.76
CA HIS A 247 -8.09 -0.12 -15.16
C HIS A 247 -8.02 1.36 -15.55
N GLU A 248 -9.16 1.90 -15.97
CA GLU A 248 -9.25 3.24 -16.54
C GLU A 248 -9.40 4.32 -15.47
N GLY A 249 -8.73 5.46 -15.68
CA GLY A 249 -8.92 6.67 -14.91
C GLY A 249 -8.35 6.58 -13.50
N ARG A 250 -8.75 7.53 -12.65
CA ARG A 250 -8.43 7.50 -11.22
C ARG A 250 -9.45 6.64 -10.49
N GLY A 251 -8.99 5.87 -9.52
CA GLY A 251 -9.85 5.07 -8.67
C GLY A 251 -9.08 3.93 -8.03
N TYR A 252 -9.76 3.22 -7.15
CA TYR A 252 -9.25 2.01 -6.55
C TYR A 252 -9.29 0.85 -7.55
N VAL A 253 -8.23 0.05 -7.55
CA VAL A 253 -8.20 -1.27 -8.18
C VAL A 253 -7.59 -2.29 -7.23
N GLY A 254 -8.33 -3.37 -6.98
CA GLY A 254 -7.93 -4.50 -6.17
C GLY A 254 -8.23 -5.81 -6.88
N LEU A 255 -7.28 -6.73 -6.88
CA LEU A 255 -7.46 -8.07 -7.44
C LEU A 255 -6.94 -9.11 -6.45
N PHE A 256 -7.84 -9.96 -5.98
CA PHE A 256 -7.59 -10.93 -4.92
C PHE A 256 -7.89 -12.33 -5.42
N THR A 257 -6.98 -13.28 -5.20
CA THR A 257 -7.30 -14.69 -5.47
C THR A 257 -8.22 -15.23 -4.38
N LEU A 258 -9.09 -16.19 -4.73
CA LEU A 258 -10.04 -16.77 -3.79
C LEU A 258 -9.66 -18.20 -3.38
N ASP A 259 -9.68 -18.44 -2.07
CA ASP A 259 -9.40 -19.72 -1.46
C ASP A 259 -10.52 -20.75 -1.73
N ARG A 260 -10.39 -21.97 -1.19
CA ARG A 260 -11.40 -23.03 -1.37
C ARG A 260 -12.75 -22.71 -0.71
N ARG A 261 -12.80 -21.75 0.21
CA ARG A 261 -14.00 -21.26 0.88
C ARG A 261 -14.57 -20.02 0.19
N ASN A 262 -14.02 -19.64 -0.96
CA ASN A 262 -14.39 -18.44 -1.71
C ASN A 262 -14.19 -17.16 -0.89
N LYS A 263 -13.14 -17.15 -0.04
CA LYS A 263 -12.64 -15.99 0.69
C LYS A 263 -11.35 -15.50 0.05
N ASP A 264 -11.07 -14.22 0.19
CA ASP A 264 -9.81 -13.66 -0.29
C ASP A 264 -8.64 -14.39 0.36
N GLU A 265 -7.68 -14.82 -0.45
CA GLU A 265 -6.38 -15.21 0.05
C GLU A 265 -5.65 -13.97 0.60
N VAL A 266 -4.76 -14.20 1.56
CA VAL A 266 -4.02 -13.12 2.25
C VAL A 266 -3.19 -12.30 1.25
N ASP A 267 -2.66 -12.97 0.22
CA ASP A 267 -1.87 -12.34 -0.82
C ASP A 267 -2.79 -11.83 -1.96
N PHE A 268 -2.74 -10.52 -2.18
CA PHE A 268 -3.37 -9.87 -3.33
C PHE A 268 -2.44 -9.81 -4.53
N LEU A 269 -3.03 -9.86 -5.73
CA LEU A 269 -2.31 -9.64 -6.99
C LEU A 269 -2.08 -8.15 -7.21
N PHE A 270 -3.13 -7.35 -7.04
CA PHE A 270 -3.10 -5.88 -7.17
C PHE A 270 -3.90 -5.24 -6.04
N ASN A 271 -3.44 -4.09 -5.56
CA ASN A 271 -4.09 -3.25 -4.58
C ASN A 271 -3.49 -1.84 -4.72
N ASP A 272 -4.07 -1.02 -5.59
CA ASP A 272 -3.41 0.19 -6.06
C ASP A 272 -4.43 1.32 -6.33
N LEU A 273 -3.92 2.56 -6.38
CA LEU A 273 -4.63 3.81 -6.68
C LEU A 273 -3.98 4.58 -7.85
N LEU A 274 -3.02 3.97 -8.55
CA LEU A 274 -2.39 4.58 -9.73
C LEU A 274 -3.46 4.98 -10.77
N PRO A 275 -3.40 6.21 -11.30
CA PRO A 275 -4.25 6.61 -12.41
C PRO A 275 -3.94 5.78 -13.65
N ASP A 276 -4.97 5.36 -14.38
CA ASP A 276 -4.84 4.54 -15.60
C ASP A 276 -3.96 3.30 -15.34
N PHE A 277 -4.27 2.59 -14.25
CA PHE A 277 -3.47 1.47 -13.77
C PHE A 277 -3.27 0.42 -14.86
N VAL A 278 -2.02 0.01 -15.05
CA VAL A 278 -1.64 -1.17 -15.84
C VAL A 278 -0.63 -1.96 -15.01
N GLY A 279 -0.93 -3.24 -14.77
CA GLY A 279 -0.11 -4.10 -13.95
C GLY A 279 -0.11 -5.54 -14.41
N GLY A 280 1.00 -6.25 -14.13
CA GLY A 280 1.15 -7.68 -14.34
C GLY A 280 1.59 -8.37 -13.05
N ALA A 281 0.96 -9.49 -12.70
CA ALA A 281 1.30 -10.29 -11.53
C ALA A 281 1.24 -11.78 -11.85
N VAL A 282 1.96 -12.58 -11.06
CA VAL A 282 1.95 -14.04 -11.17
C VAL A 282 0.87 -14.56 -10.23
N ALA A 283 -0.11 -15.29 -10.78
CA ALA A 283 -1.08 -16.04 -10.01
C ALA A 283 -0.86 -17.54 -10.16
N ARG A 284 -1.46 -18.36 -9.31
CA ARG A 284 -1.40 -19.82 -9.41
C ARG A 284 -2.78 -20.40 -9.60
N VAL A 285 -2.96 -21.14 -10.69
CA VAL A 285 -4.13 -22.00 -10.87
C VAL A 285 -3.98 -23.23 -9.97
N PRO A 286 -4.86 -23.39 -8.97
CA PRO A 286 -4.78 -24.51 -8.04
C PRO A 286 -5.14 -25.83 -8.72
N LYS A 287 -4.50 -26.93 -8.29
CA LYS A 287 -4.80 -28.26 -8.83
C LYS A 287 -6.24 -28.66 -8.51
N GLY A 288 -6.99 -29.04 -9.56
CA GLY A 288 -8.34 -29.62 -9.45
C GLY A 288 -9.46 -28.63 -9.13
N ARG A 289 -9.23 -27.32 -9.26
CA ARG A 289 -10.29 -26.30 -9.20
C ARG A 289 -9.90 -25.08 -10.05
N PRO A 290 -10.86 -24.32 -10.59
CA PRO A 290 -10.53 -23.09 -11.32
C PRO A 290 -9.90 -22.05 -10.38
N LEU A 291 -9.00 -21.23 -10.93
CA LEU A 291 -8.59 -19.99 -10.28
C LEU A 291 -9.78 -19.04 -10.30
N ARG A 292 -10.22 -18.62 -9.10
CA ARG A 292 -11.23 -17.59 -8.93
C ARG A 292 -10.55 -16.36 -8.35
N MET A 293 -10.94 -15.19 -8.86
CA MET A 293 -10.41 -13.91 -8.43
C MET A 293 -11.55 -12.93 -8.22
N ARG A 294 -11.52 -12.20 -7.12
CA ARG A 294 -12.41 -11.07 -6.87
C ARG A 294 -11.69 -9.80 -7.30
N LEU A 295 -12.32 -9.07 -8.20
CA LEU A 295 -11.88 -7.75 -8.63
C LEU A 295 -12.76 -6.70 -7.94
N SER A 296 -12.10 -5.70 -7.36
CA SER A 296 -12.71 -4.46 -6.94
C SER A 296 -12.16 -3.32 -7.80
N ALA A 297 -13.04 -2.54 -8.39
CA ALA A 297 -12.64 -1.46 -9.29
C ALA A 297 -13.70 -0.37 -9.31
N ASP A 298 -13.30 0.89 -9.42
CA ASP A 298 -14.26 2.01 -9.55
C ASP A 298 -14.76 2.19 -11.00
N ASN A 299 -13.94 1.81 -11.98
CA ASN A 299 -14.12 2.13 -13.39
C ASN A 299 -14.03 0.88 -14.27
N ARG A 300 -13.96 1.07 -15.59
CA ARG A 300 -13.81 -0.02 -16.56
C ARG A 300 -12.44 -0.66 -16.43
N TRP A 301 -12.39 -1.95 -16.72
CA TRP A 301 -11.18 -2.74 -16.64
C TRP A 301 -11.14 -3.83 -17.72
N ILE A 302 -9.94 -4.16 -18.17
CA ILE A 302 -9.63 -5.38 -18.94
C ILE A 302 -8.67 -6.20 -18.11
N MET A 303 -9.00 -7.48 -17.93
CA MET A 303 -8.10 -8.47 -17.36
C MET A 303 -7.74 -9.51 -18.42
N ARG A 304 -6.45 -9.83 -18.51
CA ARG A 304 -5.93 -10.91 -19.35
C ARG A 304 -5.22 -11.93 -18.49
N VAL A 305 -5.46 -13.21 -18.75
CA VAL A 305 -4.67 -14.31 -18.18
C VAL A 305 -3.94 -15.01 -19.32
N LYS A 306 -2.62 -15.07 -19.22
CA LYS A 306 -1.70 -15.56 -20.25
C LYS A 306 -0.80 -16.67 -19.70
N PRO A 307 -0.27 -17.55 -20.57
CA PRO A 307 0.85 -18.40 -20.20
C PRO A 307 1.96 -17.54 -19.58
N LEU A 308 2.58 -18.02 -18.51
CA LEU A 308 3.67 -17.27 -17.89
C LEU A 308 4.84 -17.03 -18.88
N ALA A 309 5.03 -17.95 -19.84
CA ALA A 309 5.97 -17.84 -20.95
C ALA A 309 5.77 -16.59 -21.85
N ALA A 310 4.61 -15.93 -21.77
CA ALA A 310 4.30 -14.69 -22.48
C ALA A 310 4.75 -13.42 -21.72
N ALA A 311 5.26 -13.57 -20.50
CA ALA A 311 5.81 -12.44 -19.74
C ALA A 311 6.97 -11.79 -20.50
N ARG A 312 7.10 -10.47 -20.33
CA ARG A 312 8.12 -9.68 -21.02
C ARG A 312 9.51 -10.18 -20.64
N ARG A 313 10.38 -10.35 -21.64
CA ARG A 313 11.77 -10.70 -21.41
C ARG A 313 12.56 -9.48 -20.96
N LEU A 314 13.38 -9.65 -19.95
CA LEU A 314 14.32 -8.65 -19.47
C LEU A 314 15.64 -8.80 -20.24
N GLU A 315 15.76 -8.06 -21.34
CA GLU A 315 16.94 -8.04 -22.22
C GLU A 315 17.31 -6.59 -22.52
N GLY A 316 18.59 -6.23 -22.41
CA GLY A 316 19.06 -4.86 -22.63
C GLY A 316 18.40 -3.84 -21.69
N THR A 317 17.75 -2.81 -22.25
CA THR A 317 17.02 -1.80 -21.47
C THR A 317 15.51 -2.01 -21.63
N LEU A 318 14.81 -2.10 -20.50
CA LEU A 318 13.37 -2.31 -20.44
C LEU A 318 12.71 -1.19 -19.61
N HIS A 319 11.68 -0.56 -20.17
CA HIS A 319 10.89 0.45 -19.48
C HIS A 319 9.54 -0.13 -19.02
N GLY A 320 9.03 0.35 -17.91
CA GLY A 320 7.68 0.01 -17.48
C GLY A 320 7.13 0.96 -16.43
N HIS A 321 5.89 0.65 -16.04
CA HIS A 321 5.14 1.39 -15.06
C HIS A 321 4.29 0.39 -14.29
N GLY A 322 4.17 0.55 -12.97
CA GLY A 322 3.36 -0.35 -12.16
C GLY A 322 4.02 -1.72 -11.92
N PRO A 323 3.32 -2.63 -11.24
CA PRO A 323 3.78 -3.99 -11.00
C PRO A 323 3.90 -4.79 -12.31
N ALA A 324 4.84 -5.73 -12.36
CA ALA A 324 5.07 -6.56 -13.54
C ALA A 324 5.62 -7.95 -13.17
N ALA A 325 5.43 -8.92 -14.04
CA ALA A 325 6.20 -10.16 -14.03
C ALA A 325 7.09 -10.21 -15.27
N LEU A 326 8.38 -10.49 -15.08
CA LEU A 326 9.38 -10.52 -16.15
C LEU A 326 10.10 -11.88 -16.18
N ILE A 327 10.57 -12.27 -17.36
CA ILE A 327 11.41 -13.45 -17.55
C ILE A 327 12.84 -13.00 -17.81
N TYR A 328 13.80 -13.63 -17.13
CA TYR A 328 15.23 -13.46 -17.42
C TYR A 328 15.87 -14.82 -17.73
N LEU A 329 16.47 -14.93 -18.92
CA LEU A 329 17.07 -16.18 -19.43
C LEU A 329 18.60 -16.13 -19.53
N GLY A 330 19.21 -14.98 -19.23
CA GLY A 330 20.63 -14.76 -19.45
C GLY A 330 21.54 -15.37 -18.38
N ASN A 331 22.81 -14.98 -18.41
CA ASN A 331 23.82 -15.38 -17.43
C ASN A 331 23.63 -14.67 -16.08
N GLY A 332 24.58 -14.74 -15.15
CA GLY A 332 24.54 -13.81 -14.02
C GLY A 332 24.62 -12.38 -14.55
N ALA A 333 23.88 -11.42 -13.97
CA ALA A 333 23.87 -10.04 -14.47
C ALA A 333 23.84 -9.00 -13.34
N ASP A 334 24.34 -7.81 -13.65
CA ASP A 334 24.12 -6.61 -12.87
C ASP A 334 22.91 -5.87 -13.47
N LEU A 335 21.81 -5.77 -12.72
CA LEU A 335 20.61 -5.05 -13.12
C LEU A 335 20.65 -3.64 -12.56
N ARG A 336 20.84 -2.66 -13.42
CA ARG A 336 20.62 -1.25 -13.07
C ARG A 336 19.13 -0.98 -13.02
N VAL A 337 18.68 -0.42 -11.91
CA VAL A 337 17.31 -0.03 -11.60
C VAL A 337 17.24 1.47 -11.44
N ASP A 338 16.53 2.10 -12.36
CA ASP A 338 16.15 3.51 -12.33
C ASP A 338 14.64 3.58 -12.02
N PHE A 339 14.26 3.93 -10.80
CA PHE A 339 12.87 4.05 -10.39
C PHE A 339 12.55 5.48 -10.00
N LYS A 340 11.49 6.03 -10.59
CA LYS A 340 11.09 7.44 -10.37
C LYS A 340 10.00 7.61 -9.33
N GLY A 341 9.33 6.53 -8.91
CA GLY A 341 8.15 6.62 -8.04
C GLY A 341 6.95 7.25 -8.74
N ARG A 342 5.97 7.66 -7.93
CA ARG A 342 4.81 8.45 -8.35
C ARG A 342 5.21 9.92 -8.44
N GLN A 343 4.86 10.57 -9.55
CA GLN A 343 5.23 11.97 -9.78
C GLN A 343 4.50 12.96 -8.85
N GLU A 344 3.32 12.59 -8.33
CA GLU A 344 2.48 13.50 -7.54
C GLU A 344 3.00 13.74 -6.11
N ASP A 345 3.76 12.80 -5.54
CA ASP A 345 4.28 12.90 -4.17
C ASP A 345 5.78 12.53 -4.02
N GLY A 346 6.48 12.24 -5.13
CA GLY A 346 7.92 11.92 -5.14
C GLY A 346 8.28 10.61 -4.43
N GLY A 347 7.26 9.87 -3.98
CA GLY A 347 7.36 8.61 -3.25
C GLY A 347 6.82 7.44 -4.07
N GLY A 348 7.10 6.23 -3.61
CA GLY A 348 6.60 5.02 -4.25
C GLY A 348 7.40 3.81 -3.81
N TYR A 349 6.76 2.66 -3.73
CA TYR A 349 7.42 1.41 -3.41
C TYR A 349 7.99 0.75 -4.68
N ILE A 350 9.18 0.14 -4.57
CA ILE A 350 9.68 -0.82 -5.54
C ILE A 350 10.26 -2.05 -4.84
N GLY A 351 9.75 -3.22 -5.22
CA GLY A 351 10.19 -4.51 -4.73
C GLY A 351 10.45 -5.46 -5.89
N ILE A 352 11.65 -6.04 -5.96
CA ILE A 352 12.04 -7.02 -6.96
C ILE A 352 12.34 -8.34 -6.27
N GLN A 353 11.54 -9.34 -6.61
CA GLN A 353 11.69 -10.71 -6.13
C GLN A 353 12.10 -11.61 -7.30
N SER A 354 13.12 -12.44 -7.12
CA SER A 354 13.58 -13.40 -8.13
C SER A 354 13.26 -14.82 -7.69
N TYR A 355 12.87 -15.64 -8.66
CA TYR A 355 12.58 -17.05 -8.46
C TYR A 355 13.31 -17.88 -9.52
N GLY A 356 14.23 -18.74 -9.08
CA GLY A 356 14.97 -19.64 -9.95
C GLY A 356 14.11 -20.82 -10.41
N VAL A 357 13.70 -20.83 -11.68
CA VAL A 357 12.76 -21.82 -12.23
C VAL A 357 13.42 -22.83 -13.18
N GLY A 358 14.73 -22.76 -13.36
CA GLY A 358 15.49 -23.70 -14.19
C GLY A 358 15.19 -25.17 -13.84
N GLY A 359 14.91 -25.97 -14.87
CA GLY A 359 14.58 -27.39 -14.71
C GLY A 359 13.19 -27.69 -14.14
N ARG A 360 12.35 -26.67 -13.89
CA ARG A 360 10.98 -26.83 -13.40
C ARG A 360 9.97 -26.61 -14.51
N THR A 361 8.93 -27.44 -14.55
CA THR A 361 7.85 -27.34 -15.54
C THR A 361 6.56 -26.73 -14.97
N GLY A 362 6.42 -26.63 -13.65
CA GLY A 362 5.25 -26.03 -13.01
C GLY A 362 5.23 -26.20 -11.50
N GLY A 363 4.07 -25.98 -10.87
CA GLY A 363 3.88 -26.13 -9.43
C GLY A 363 3.88 -24.82 -8.64
N ARG A 364 4.31 -24.88 -7.37
CA ARG A 364 4.49 -23.68 -6.53
C ARG A 364 5.74 -22.94 -6.98
N LEU A 365 5.74 -21.62 -6.84
CA LEU A 365 6.97 -20.83 -6.99
C LEU A 365 8.09 -21.39 -6.07
N PRO A 366 9.34 -21.40 -6.55
CA PRO A 366 10.51 -21.69 -5.72
C PRO A 366 10.63 -20.75 -4.52
N ASP A 367 11.67 -21.00 -3.71
CA ASP A 367 12.12 -20.00 -2.75
C ASP A 367 12.54 -18.73 -3.50
N MET A 368 12.25 -17.61 -2.86
CA MET A 368 12.44 -16.28 -3.42
C MET A 368 13.79 -15.72 -2.96
N ASP A 369 14.53 -15.12 -3.89
CA ASP A 369 15.61 -14.18 -3.60
C ASP A 369 15.08 -12.74 -3.67
N LEU A 370 15.23 -11.98 -2.58
CA LEU A 370 14.87 -10.57 -2.57
C LEU A 370 16.02 -9.77 -3.18
N LEU A 371 15.80 -9.18 -4.37
CA LEU A 371 16.83 -8.40 -5.06
C LEU A 371 16.81 -6.93 -4.67
N LEU A 372 15.61 -6.38 -4.46
CA LEU A 372 15.40 -4.97 -4.12
C LEU A 372 14.12 -4.82 -3.30
N ASN A 373 14.13 -3.93 -2.31
CA ASN A 373 12.96 -3.61 -1.49
C ASN A 373 13.11 -2.20 -0.91
N GLU A 374 12.68 -1.19 -1.66
CA GLU A 374 12.99 0.21 -1.37
C GLU A 374 11.76 1.10 -1.55
N THR A 375 11.82 2.27 -0.94
CA THR A 375 10.81 3.32 -1.08
C THR A 375 11.45 4.61 -1.60
N GLY A 376 10.72 5.36 -2.41
CA GLY A 376 11.18 6.60 -3.03
C GLY A 376 11.93 6.36 -4.33
N SER A 377 12.23 7.45 -5.04
CA SER A 377 13.02 7.37 -6.27
C SER A 377 14.42 6.86 -6.00
N LEU A 378 14.96 6.01 -6.88
CA LEU A 378 16.29 5.45 -6.74
C LEU A 378 16.99 5.18 -8.06
N HIS A 379 18.32 5.16 -7.98
CA HIS A 379 19.24 4.69 -9.01
C HIS A 379 20.21 3.70 -8.35
N GLN A 380 19.98 2.41 -8.53
CA GLN A 380 20.76 1.36 -7.87
C GLN A 380 21.09 0.23 -8.85
N THR A 381 22.14 -0.53 -8.58
CA THR A 381 22.42 -1.78 -9.29
C THR A 381 22.27 -2.95 -8.34
N VAL A 382 21.56 -3.99 -8.77
CA VAL A 382 21.34 -5.22 -7.98
C VAL A 382 21.79 -6.45 -8.79
N PRO A 383 22.42 -7.45 -8.16
CA PRO A 383 22.80 -8.68 -8.85
C PRO A 383 21.57 -9.54 -9.15
N VAL A 384 21.47 -10.06 -10.37
CA VAL A 384 20.46 -11.02 -10.81
C VAL A 384 21.14 -12.37 -11.02
N PRO A 385 20.65 -13.46 -10.39
CA PRO A 385 21.19 -14.79 -10.60
C PRO A 385 21.03 -15.27 -12.04
N ARG A 386 21.84 -16.26 -12.43
CA ARG A 386 21.75 -16.91 -13.74
C ARG A 386 20.33 -17.42 -14.01
N GLY A 387 19.85 -17.19 -15.23
CA GLY A 387 18.55 -17.66 -15.71
C GLY A 387 18.44 -19.19 -15.81
N PRO A 388 17.22 -19.74 -15.94
CA PRO A 388 15.94 -19.03 -16.01
C PRO A 388 15.45 -18.50 -14.66
N GLN A 389 15.14 -17.19 -14.61
CA GLN A 389 14.55 -16.51 -13.46
C GLN A 389 13.18 -15.92 -13.83
N LEU A 390 12.22 -16.05 -12.91
CA LEU A 390 11.01 -15.24 -12.89
C LEU A 390 11.24 -14.07 -11.95
N LEU A 391 11.10 -12.84 -12.45
CA LEU A 391 11.15 -11.64 -11.63
C LEU A 391 9.73 -11.14 -11.38
N SER A 392 9.31 -11.11 -10.12
CA SER A 392 8.06 -10.49 -9.69
C SER A 392 8.36 -9.11 -9.16
N LEU A 393 7.89 -8.09 -9.87
CA LEU A 393 8.05 -6.68 -9.57
C LEU A 393 6.76 -6.15 -8.95
N ARG A 394 6.87 -5.58 -7.74
CA ARG A 394 5.92 -4.57 -7.27
C ARG A 394 6.54 -3.21 -7.49
N ALA A 395 5.84 -2.30 -8.16
CA ALA A 395 6.33 -0.95 -8.35
C ALA A 395 5.15 0.03 -8.43
N GLU A 396 5.25 1.13 -7.71
CA GLU A 396 4.26 2.20 -7.70
C GLU A 396 4.78 3.38 -8.53
N GLY A 397 4.81 3.21 -9.85
CA GLY A 397 5.26 4.25 -10.77
C GLY A 397 6.20 3.75 -11.85
N ALA A 398 6.90 4.68 -12.49
CA ALA A 398 7.74 4.41 -13.64
C ALA A 398 9.11 3.85 -13.24
N TRP A 399 9.55 2.81 -13.95
CA TRP A 399 10.85 2.19 -13.78
C TRP A 399 11.53 1.96 -15.14
N THR A 400 12.86 1.97 -15.11
CA THR A 400 13.72 1.58 -16.22
C THR A 400 14.78 0.64 -15.70
N PHE A 401 14.86 -0.52 -16.33
CA PHE A 401 15.83 -1.55 -16.00
C PHE A 401 16.85 -1.66 -17.12
N THR A 402 18.13 -1.75 -16.80
CA THR A 402 19.19 -2.00 -17.78
C THR A 402 20.03 -3.18 -17.32
N VAL A 403 20.03 -4.25 -18.11
CA VAL A 403 20.79 -5.48 -17.85
C VAL A 403 22.21 -5.31 -18.36
N LYS A 404 23.17 -5.62 -17.49
CA LYS A 404 24.57 -5.83 -17.88
C LYS A 404 24.97 -7.24 -17.52
N GLU A 405 24.98 -8.12 -18.51
CA GLU A 405 25.35 -9.52 -18.29
C GLU A 405 26.82 -9.66 -17.91
N LEU A 406 27.09 -10.53 -16.95
CA LEU A 406 28.44 -10.93 -16.59
C LEU A 406 28.94 -11.91 -17.65
N SER A 407 30.20 -11.76 -18.05
CA SER A 407 30.86 -12.73 -18.92
C SER A 407 30.90 -14.10 -18.23
N ASP A 408 30.62 -15.17 -18.96
CA ASP A 408 30.96 -16.54 -18.54
C ASP A 408 32.48 -16.66 -18.43
N ARG A 409 33.07 -16.24 -17.30
CA ARG A 409 34.44 -16.64 -16.95
C ARG A 409 34.37 -17.87 -16.04
N PRO A 410 35.07 -18.95 -16.40
CA PRO A 410 35.04 -20.22 -15.68
C PRO A 410 35.59 -20.13 -14.26
#